data_AF-A0A954RXA4-F1
#
_entry.id   AF-A0A954RXA4-F1
#
_cell.length_a   1.000
_cell.length_b   1.000
_cell.length_c   1.000
_cell.angle_alpha   90.00
_cell.angle_beta   90.00
_cell.angle_gamma   90.00
#
_symmetry.space_group_name_H-M   'P 1'
#
loop_
_entity.id
_entity.type
_entity.pdbx_description
1 polymer ?
#
loop_
_entity_poly.entity_id
_entity_poly.type
_entity_poly.pdbx_seq_one_letter_code
_entity_poly.pdbx_strand_id
1 'polypeptide(L)'
;MTRSHGMSPAPNRRSTGCPLEAASSRAPRLLFLSQPTRIVACGCLLALLLSAGCNRPVELAYSSTEELKELPASHQTQIGEHLRRFFGTPQNPLLAMPTEDEEAEGGLTNLVDKDRLKHGAAVFRQRCAGCHGITGDGAGEAAPFLQPKPRDYRRGVYKFTSTPYGSKPNRKDLVRIIRRGAKGTSMPAFPFISDEDVNDLVDYVKSLSYRGELESAMVRVAEDDYDEDEEIEAEDYSRAYQRIHRNWETAEYETVLPVTAEPKYDDESILKGRQAFLDRACSKCHGQDAKGQMEWLSAQFIAEQESKPAGEKEQINFDAWGHAAPAADLTAGMLHGGRRPIDVYRRVYTGINGTPMPAFGQALSAEPETIWNIVHYVISVIENRHVEGLDQLKPKPLPNATDSENPEATSTDTPEPTSTDTPEPTSTDTPELKDDKPEPKADDKPEPKADNKPEPKADDKPEPKADDKPEPKADDKPEPKADDKPEPKADDKPEPK
;
A
#
# COMPACT_ATOMS: atom_id res chain seq x y z
N MET A 1 -59.37 17.21 -5.77
CA MET A 1 -59.82 15.83 -5.51
C MET A 1 -58.79 15.16 -4.62
N THR A 2 -59.09 15.11 -3.32
CA THR A 2 -58.24 14.57 -2.25
C THR A 2 -58.67 13.15 -1.91
N ARG A 3 -57.75 12.18 -1.85
CA ARG A 3 -57.95 10.94 -1.09
C ARG A 3 -56.67 10.55 -0.34
N SER A 4 -56.68 10.91 0.92
CA SER A 4 -55.97 10.33 2.05
C SER A 4 -56.33 8.84 2.25
N HIS A 5 -55.36 7.99 2.59
CA HIS A 5 -55.63 6.75 3.35
C HIS A 5 -54.76 6.74 4.61
N GLY A 6 -55.44 6.57 5.73
CA GLY A 6 -54.94 6.72 7.08
C GLY A 6 -54.36 5.46 7.70
N MET A 7 -53.66 5.70 8.81
CA MET A 7 -52.98 4.79 9.71
C MET A 7 -53.90 4.33 10.86
N SER A 8 -53.51 3.22 11.53
CA SER A 8 -53.79 2.80 12.94
C SER A 8 -54.64 1.50 13.15
N PRO A 9 -54.59 0.80 14.33
CA PRO A 9 -53.58 -0.22 14.67
C PRO A 9 -54.08 -1.48 15.46
N ALA A 10 -53.16 -2.45 15.68
CA ALA A 10 -53.06 -3.47 16.78
C ALA A 10 -54.06 -4.68 16.81
N PRO A 11 -53.71 -5.88 17.37
CA PRO A 11 -53.40 -6.04 18.81
C PRO A 11 -52.30 -7.04 19.23
N ASN A 12 -51.55 -6.62 20.26
CA ASN A 12 -51.09 -7.29 21.49
C ASN A 12 -51.21 -8.83 21.63
N ARG A 13 -50.09 -9.53 21.87
CA ARG A 13 -50.05 -10.81 22.62
C ARG A 13 -48.92 -10.80 23.66
N ARG A 14 -49.31 -11.02 24.92
CA ARG A 14 -48.42 -11.23 26.09
C ARG A 14 -48.39 -12.71 26.49
N SER A 15 -47.20 -13.12 26.93
CA SER A 15 -46.84 -14.02 28.04
C SER A 15 -47.41 -15.45 28.11
N THR A 16 -46.50 -16.42 28.16
CA THR A 16 -46.45 -17.43 29.24
C THR A 16 -44.99 -17.81 29.50
N GLY A 17 -44.50 -17.52 30.71
CA GLY A 17 -43.21 -17.97 31.22
C GLY A 17 -43.27 -19.42 31.71
N CYS A 18 -42.11 -20.07 31.75
CA CYS A 18 -41.92 -21.40 32.33
C CYS A 18 -41.02 -21.24 33.57
N PRO A 19 -41.45 -21.65 34.78
CA PRO A 19 -40.66 -21.49 36.00
C PRO A 19 -39.75 -22.70 36.28
N LEU A 20 -38.58 -22.39 36.83
CA LEU A 20 -37.69 -23.29 37.55
C LEU A 20 -38.33 -23.61 38.92
N GLU A 21 -38.40 -24.89 39.28
CA GLU A 21 -38.63 -25.32 40.66
C GLU A 21 -37.59 -26.38 41.07
N ALA A 22 -36.98 -26.12 42.24
CA ALA A 22 -36.07 -26.99 42.96
C ALA A 22 -36.86 -27.98 43.83
N ALA A 23 -36.36 -29.20 43.99
CA ALA A 23 -36.82 -30.10 45.04
C ALA A 23 -35.66 -30.88 45.69
N SER A 24 -35.67 -30.84 47.01
CA SER A 24 -34.67 -31.30 47.98
C SER A 24 -34.95 -32.73 48.48
N SER A 25 -33.87 -33.44 48.78
CA SER A 25 -33.67 -34.45 49.84
C SER A 25 -34.67 -35.59 50.06
N ARG A 26 -34.17 -36.85 50.02
CA ARG A 26 -34.19 -37.80 51.15
C ARG A 26 -33.43 -39.10 50.80
N ALA A 27 -32.59 -39.54 51.73
CA ALA A 27 -31.83 -40.79 51.69
C ALA A 27 -32.70 -42.03 51.97
N PRO A 28 -32.19 -43.24 51.67
CA PRO A 28 -32.22 -44.29 52.69
C PRO A 28 -30.90 -45.06 52.86
N ARG A 29 -30.81 -45.67 54.04
CA ARG A 29 -29.69 -46.39 54.66
C ARG A 29 -29.27 -47.69 53.93
N LEU A 30 -27.95 -47.84 53.82
CA LEU A 30 -27.10 -49.03 53.98
C LEU A 30 -27.78 -50.40 54.20
N LEU A 31 -27.42 -51.36 53.31
CA LEU A 31 -27.09 -52.72 53.71
C LEU A 31 -25.77 -53.13 53.04
N PHE A 32 -24.81 -53.48 53.90
CA PHE A 32 -23.52 -54.06 53.60
C PHE A 32 -23.67 -55.45 52.98
N LEU A 33 -22.90 -55.74 51.92
CA LEU A 33 -22.35 -57.06 51.66
C LEU A 33 -20.97 -56.89 51.00
N SER A 34 -20.01 -57.60 51.57
CA SER A 34 -18.57 -57.53 51.33
C SER A 34 -18.17 -58.16 49.99
N GLN A 35 -17.08 -57.66 49.39
CA GLN A 35 -15.87 -58.42 49.04
C GLN A 35 -14.85 -57.52 48.30
N PRO A 36 -13.53 -57.77 48.42
CA PRO A 36 -12.48 -56.81 48.10
C PRO A 36 -11.87 -57.05 46.72
N THR A 37 -11.41 -55.99 46.04
CA THR A 37 -10.10 -55.89 45.35
C THR A 37 -10.07 -54.71 44.38
N ARG A 38 -8.87 -54.14 44.22
CA ARG A 38 -8.43 -53.13 43.22
C ARG A 38 -8.47 -51.66 43.66
N ILE A 39 -7.67 -51.34 44.67
CA ILE A 39 -7.04 -50.02 44.83
C ILE A 39 -5.61 -50.14 44.30
N VAL A 40 -5.36 -49.88 43.01
CA VAL A 40 -4.09 -49.34 42.44
C VAL A 40 -4.37 -49.01 40.97
N ALA A 41 -4.98 -47.86 40.65
CA ALA A 41 -5.00 -47.30 39.28
C ALA A 41 -5.56 -45.87 39.17
N CYS A 42 -5.50 -45.03 40.22
CA CYS A 42 -6.10 -43.68 40.16
C CYS A 42 -5.13 -42.54 40.57
N GLY A 43 -3.84 -42.84 40.73
CA GLY A 43 -2.82 -41.83 41.07
C GLY A 43 -2.02 -41.30 39.86
N CYS A 44 -1.79 -42.12 38.83
CA CYS A 44 -0.92 -41.71 37.70
C CYS A 44 -1.67 -40.99 36.58
N LEU A 45 -3.00 -41.16 36.46
CA LEU A 45 -3.79 -40.51 35.41
C LEU A 45 -4.12 -39.04 35.69
N LEU A 46 -4.10 -38.61 36.96
CA LEU A 46 -4.32 -37.20 37.33
C LEU A 46 -3.05 -36.35 37.17
N ALA A 47 -1.87 -36.96 37.28
CA ALA A 47 -0.59 -36.26 37.08
C ALA A 47 -0.23 -36.09 35.59
N LEU A 48 -0.70 -36.98 34.71
CA LEU A 48 -0.49 -36.91 33.26
C LEU A 48 -1.42 -35.90 32.55
N LEU A 49 -2.53 -35.49 33.19
CA LEU A 49 -3.45 -34.48 32.65
C LEU A 49 -3.07 -33.04 33.00
N LEU A 50 -2.14 -32.84 33.95
CA LEU A 50 -1.65 -31.51 34.34
C LEU A 50 -0.40 -31.07 33.54
N SER A 51 0.22 -31.96 32.77
CA SER A 51 1.40 -31.67 31.95
C SER A 51 1.11 -31.42 30.47
N ALA A 52 -0.15 -31.53 30.03
CA ALA A 52 -0.56 -31.37 28.62
C ALA A 52 -1.32 -30.05 28.35
N GLY A 53 -1.24 -29.07 29.25
CA GLY A 53 -2.04 -27.85 29.22
C GLY A 53 -1.29 -26.55 28.94
N CYS A 54 -0.03 -26.59 28.47
CA CYS A 54 0.61 -25.40 27.94
C CYS A 54 0.04 -25.13 26.54
N ASN A 55 -1.04 -24.35 26.49
CA ASN A 55 -1.56 -23.76 25.26
C ASN A 55 -0.48 -22.80 24.71
N ARG A 56 0.54 -23.33 24.03
CA ARG A 56 1.52 -22.51 23.33
C ARG A 56 0.71 -21.75 22.27
N PRO A 57 0.69 -20.40 22.30
CA PRO A 57 0.00 -19.65 21.27
C PRO A 57 0.57 -20.11 19.92
N VAL A 58 -0.32 -20.51 19.01
CA VAL A 58 0.07 -20.81 17.63
C VAL A 58 0.73 -19.55 17.10
N GLU A 59 2.03 -19.64 16.84
CA GLU A 59 2.77 -18.53 16.24
C GLU A 59 2.27 -18.38 14.81
N LEU A 60 1.76 -17.19 14.46
CA LEU A 60 1.31 -16.97 13.10
C LEU A 60 2.55 -16.87 12.22
N ALA A 61 2.45 -17.46 11.03
CA ALA A 61 3.44 -17.33 9.99
C ALA A 61 2.89 -16.43 8.88
N TYR A 62 3.79 -15.81 8.13
CA TYR A 62 3.43 -15.17 6.88
C TYR A 62 3.03 -16.23 5.84
N SER A 63 2.11 -15.89 4.94
CA SER A 63 1.72 -16.76 3.82
C SER A 63 2.74 -16.63 2.71
N SER A 64 3.22 -17.77 2.23
CA SER A 64 4.07 -17.86 1.04
C SER A 64 3.26 -17.63 -0.23
N THR A 65 3.88 -17.11 -1.28
CA THR A 65 3.32 -17.10 -2.63
C THR A 65 3.16 -18.52 -3.16
N GLU A 66 2.37 -18.70 -4.23
CA GLU A 66 2.20 -20.02 -4.84
C GLU A 66 3.49 -20.47 -5.53
N GLU A 67 4.22 -19.54 -6.15
CA GLU A 67 5.50 -19.82 -6.83
C GLU A 67 6.54 -20.38 -5.84
N LEU A 68 6.62 -19.85 -4.61
CA LEU A 68 7.50 -20.43 -3.59
C LEU A 68 7.11 -21.87 -3.25
N LYS A 69 5.82 -22.23 -3.26
CA LYS A 69 5.38 -23.60 -2.93
C LYS A 69 5.69 -24.61 -4.04
N GLU A 70 5.95 -24.13 -5.25
CA GLU A 70 6.31 -24.96 -6.41
C GLU A 70 7.79 -25.34 -6.39
N LEU A 71 8.63 -24.63 -5.64
CA LEU A 71 10.05 -24.93 -5.49
C LEU A 71 10.34 -26.21 -4.70
N PRO A 72 11.55 -26.79 -4.83
CA PRO A 72 12.03 -27.85 -3.95
C PRO A 72 11.93 -27.48 -2.46
N ALA A 73 11.66 -28.48 -1.61
CA ALA A 73 11.46 -28.27 -0.17
C ALA A 73 12.69 -27.69 0.54
N SER A 74 13.89 -27.96 0.03
CA SER A 74 15.18 -27.36 0.41
C SER A 74 15.14 -25.85 0.24
N HIS A 75 14.90 -25.35 -0.97
CA HIS A 75 14.80 -23.91 -1.28
C HIS A 75 13.66 -23.24 -0.52
N GLN A 76 12.49 -23.90 -0.41
CA GLN A 76 11.39 -23.39 0.42
C GLN A 76 11.82 -23.11 1.86
N THR A 77 12.58 -24.03 2.45
CA THR A 77 13.08 -23.91 3.81
C THR A 77 14.12 -22.80 3.92
N GLN A 78 15.13 -22.79 3.02
CA GLN A 78 16.19 -21.78 3.00
C GLN A 78 15.64 -20.35 2.86
N ILE A 79 14.74 -20.13 1.89
CA ILE A 79 14.08 -18.84 1.66
C ILE A 79 13.23 -18.46 2.88
N GLY A 80 12.46 -19.41 3.42
CA GLY A 80 11.63 -19.20 4.60
C GLY A 80 12.43 -18.75 5.83
N GLU A 81 13.59 -19.37 6.07
CA GLU A 81 14.49 -19.03 7.18
C GLU A 81 15.09 -17.62 7.03
N HIS A 82 15.55 -17.26 5.82
CA HIS A 82 16.06 -15.92 5.54
C HIS A 82 14.97 -14.85 5.64
N LEU A 83 13.76 -15.11 5.12
CA LEU A 83 12.63 -14.20 5.28
C LEU A 83 12.28 -14.02 6.77
N ARG A 84 12.31 -15.08 7.56
CA ARG A 84 12.05 -14.99 9.01
C ARG A 84 13.16 -14.22 9.73
N ARG A 85 14.41 -14.37 9.30
CA ARG A 85 15.56 -13.61 9.81
C ARG A 85 15.40 -12.10 9.58
N PHE A 86 15.00 -11.69 8.38
CA PHE A 86 14.88 -10.26 8.04
C PHE A 86 13.55 -9.62 8.50
N PHE A 87 12.46 -10.38 8.52
CA PHE A 87 11.10 -9.85 8.69
C PHE A 87 10.34 -10.38 9.91
N GLY A 88 10.91 -11.33 10.65
CA GLY A 88 10.31 -11.88 11.85
C GLY A 88 8.99 -12.62 11.56
N THR A 89 7.98 -12.41 12.42
CA THR A 89 6.63 -12.98 12.29
C THR A 89 5.56 -11.91 12.36
N PRO A 90 4.31 -12.17 11.93
CA PRO A 90 3.21 -11.21 12.10
C PRO A 90 2.98 -10.72 13.54
N GLN A 91 3.42 -11.47 14.57
CA GLN A 91 3.36 -11.04 15.98
C GLN A 91 4.54 -10.17 16.39
N ASN A 92 5.72 -10.46 15.85
CA ASN A 92 6.98 -9.80 16.16
C ASN A 92 7.65 -9.45 14.83
N PRO A 93 7.11 -8.47 14.10
CA PRO A 93 7.62 -8.13 12.78
C PRO A 93 8.97 -7.45 12.90
N LEU A 94 9.80 -7.65 11.90
CA LEU A 94 11.07 -6.96 11.72
C LEU A 94 11.11 -6.31 10.34
N LEU A 95 11.95 -5.31 10.21
CA LEU A 95 12.40 -4.79 8.91
C LEU A 95 13.90 -4.60 9.03
N ALA A 96 14.60 -5.71 9.02
CA ALA A 96 16.04 -5.77 9.23
C ALA A 96 16.78 -6.00 7.92
N MET A 97 17.98 -5.46 7.81
CA MET A 97 18.88 -5.64 6.66
C MET A 97 20.27 -6.08 7.12
N PRO A 98 21.01 -6.85 6.29
CA PRO A 98 22.41 -7.16 6.54
C PRO A 98 23.23 -5.88 6.77
N THR A 99 24.17 -5.93 7.71
CA THR A 99 25.12 -4.84 7.99
C THR A 99 26.51 -5.40 8.29
N GLU A 100 27.53 -4.64 7.90
CA GLU A 100 28.95 -4.92 8.25
C GLU A 100 29.31 -4.43 9.66
N ASP A 101 28.37 -3.77 10.34
CA ASP A 101 28.53 -3.33 11.71
C ASP A 101 28.65 -4.54 12.66
N GLU A 102 29.85 -4.76 13.19
CA GLU A 102 30.17 -5.86 14.12
C GLU A 102 29.41 -5.76 15.45
N GLU A 103 28.90 -4.58 15.82
CA GLU A 103 28.09 -4.37 17.01
C GLU A 103 26.61 -4.75 16.80
N ALA A 104 26.19 -4.93 15.55
CA ALA A 104 24.81 -5.25 15.22
C ALA A 104 24.43 -6.67 15.64
N GLU A 105 23.35 -6.80 16.41
CA GLU A 105 22.84 -8.09 16.87
C GLU A 105 22.53 -9.01 15.69
N GLY A 106 23.31 -10.08 15.55
CA GLY A 106 23.17 -11.04 14.46
C GLY A 106 23.56 -10.49 13.08
N GLY A 107 24.40 -9.45 13.00
CA GLY A 107 24.82 -8.85 11.73
C GLY A 107 23.67 -8.17 10.96
N LEU A 108 22.66 -7.70 11.70
CA LEU A 108 21.46 -7.06 11.15
C LEU A 108 21.21 -5.70 11.79
N THR A 109 20.91 -4.71 10.96
CA THR A 109 20.39 -3.41 11.43
C THR A 109 18.91 -3.28 11.10
N ASN A 110 18.13 -2.73 12.03
CA ASN A 110 16.69 -2.52 11.83
C ASN A 110 16.46 -1.16 11.17
N LEU A 111 15.84 -1.16 9.99
CA LEU A 111 15.46 0.06 9.27
C LEU A 111 14.34 0.83 9.97
N VAL A 112 13.54 0.13 10.77
CA VAL A 112 12.46 0.69 11.57
C VAL A 112 12.59 0.11 12.98
N ASP A 113 12.37 0.96 13.99
CA ASP A 113 12.34 0.53 15.38
C ASP A 113 11.36 -0.64 15.59
N LYS A 114 11.81 -1.68 16.33
CA LYS A 114 11.07 -2.93 16.49
C LYS A 114 9.72 -2.70 17.18
N ASP A 115 9.67 -1.82 18.17
CA ASP A 115 8.45 -1.54 18.92
C ASP A 115 7.44 -0.76 18.08
N ARG A 116 7.92 0.22 17.29
CA ARG A 116 7.08 0.93 16.30
C ARG A 116 6.50 -0.01 15.25
N LEU A 117 7.30 -0.93 14.71
CA LEU A 117 6.81 -1.89 13.71
C LEU A 117 5.78 -2.86 14.32
N LYS A 118 6.01 -3.30 15.56
CA LYS A 118 5.07 -4.13 16.33
C LYS A 118 3.76 -3.39 16.63
N HIS A 119 3.84 -2.09 16.92
CA HIS A 119 2.68 -1.24 17.09
C HIS A 119 1.88 -1.11 15.77
N GLY A 120 2.56 -0.83 14.65
CA GLY A 120 1.96 -0.80 13.31
C GLY A 120 1.25 -2.11 12.95
N ALA A 121 1.86 -3.26 13.26
CA ALA A 121 1.23 -4.57 13.07
C ALA A 121 -0.01 -4.79 13.94
N ALA A 122 -0.03 -4.26 15.16
CA ALA A 122 -1.22 -4.30 16.02
C ALA A 122 -2.36 -3.46 15.43
N VAL A 123 -2.06 -2.24 14.96
CA VAL A 123 -3.03 -1.38 14.28
C VAL A 123 -3.57 -2.06 13.01
N PHE A 124 -2.69 -2.63 12.20
CA PHE A 124 -3.04 -3.35 10.98
C PHE A 124 -3.97 -4.55 11.27
N ARG A 125 -3.65 -5.37 12.26
CA ARG A 125 -4.50 -6.52 12.65
C ARG A 125 -5.88 -6.09 13.10
N GLN A 126 -5.99 -4.98 13.81
CA GLN A 126 -7.27 -4.49 14.32
C GLN A 126 -8.15 -3.88 13.23
N ARG A 127 -7.57 -3.32 12.16
CA ARG A 127 -8.30 -2.43 11.23
C ARG A 127 -8.23 -2.84 9.77
N CYS A 128 -7.20 -3.56 9.34
CA CYS A 128 -6.87 -3.80 7.94
C CYS A 128 -6.92 -5.29 7.57
N ALA A 129 -6.50 -6.17 8.48
CA ALA A 129 -6.33 -7.61 8.22
C ALA A 129 -7.63 -8.33 7.80
N GLY A 130 -8.80 -7.85 8.24
CA GLY A 130 -10.09 -8.44 7.83
C GLY A 130 -10.33 -8.39 6.31
N CYS A 131 -9.75 -7.40 5.62
CA CYS A 131 -9.79 -7.31 4.15
C CYS A 131 -8.45 -7.72 3.53
N HIS A 132 -7.33 -7.20 4.05
CA HIS A 132 -6.01 -7.37 3.43
C HIS A 132 -5.27 -8.65 3.82
N GLY A 133 -5.86 -9.49 4.69
CA GLY A 133 -5.20 -10.68 5.25
C GLY A 133 -4.19 -10.29 6.33
N ILE A 134 -3.97 -11.16 7.31
CA ILE A 134 -3.03 -10.88 8.42
C ILE A 134 -1.57 -10.75 7.95
N THR A 135 -1.27 -11.37 6.82
CA THR A 135 0.04 -11.43 6.17
C THR A 135 0.16 -10.43 5.02
N GLY A 136 -0.89 -9.64 4.75
CA GLY A 136 -0.89 -8.65 3.67
C GLY A 136 -1.09 -9.20 2.26
N ASP A 137 -1.52 -10.45 2.13
CA ASP A 137 -1.73 -11.14 0.85
C ASP A 137 -3.02 -10.75 0.12
N GLY A 138 -3.80 -9.83 0.68
CA GLY A 138 -5.08 -9.42 0.11
C GLY A 138 -6.20 -10.46 0.27
N ALA A 139 -5.97 -11.54 1.02
CA ALA A 139 -6.88 -12.67 1.20
C ALA A 139 -7.55 -12.70 2.59
N GLY A 140 -7.90 -11.52 3.12
CA GLY A 140 -8.67 -11.44 4.37
C GLY A 140 -10.06 -12.09 4.24
N GLU A 141 -10.68 -12.41 5.37
CA GLU A 141 -12.00 -13.08 5.41
C GLU A 141 -13.08 -12.38 4.57
N ALA A 142 -13.01 -11.04 4.46
CA ALA A 142 -13.93 -10.26 3.64
C ALA A 142 -13.59 -10.30 2.15
N ALA A 143 -12.32 -10.52 1.76
CA ALA A 143 -11.82 -10.36 0.39
C ALA A 143 -12.61 -11.11 -0.71
N PRO A 144 -13.13 -12.33 -0.49
CA PRO A 144 -13.98 -13.01 -1.48
C PRO A 144 -15.21 -12.19 -1.90
N PHE A 145 -15.75 -11.35 -1.01
CA PHE A 145 -16.98 -10.59 -1.21
C PHE A 145 -16.76 -9.15 -1.68
N LEU A 146 -15.51 -8.71 -1.87
CA LEU A 146 -15.19 -7.34 -2.24
C LEU A 146 -14.84 -7.25 -3.73
N GLN A 147 -15.39 -6.23 -4.38
CA GLN A 147 -15.00 -5.81 -5.72
C GLN A 147 -14.84 -4.27 -5.72
N PRO A 148 -13.66 -3.73 -6.05
CA PRO A 148 -12.41 -4.44 -6.38
C PRO A 148 -11.82 -5.20 -5.18
N LYS A 149 -10.96 -6.20 -5.47
CA LYS A 149 -10.25 -6.99 -4.44
C LYS A 149 -9.29 -6.12 -3.62
N PRO A 150 -9.10 -6.45 -2.32
CA PRO A 150 -8.08 -5.84 -1.49
C PRO A 150 -6.69 -5.98 -2.10
N ARG A 151 -5.83 -4.98 -1.86
CA ARG A 151 -4.45 -5.00 -2.37
C ARG A 151 -3.65 -6.10 -1.65
N ASP A 152 -3.06 -7.01 -2.43
CA ASP A 152 -1.94 -7.84 -2.01
C ASP A 152 -0.65 -6.99 -2.05
N TYR A 153 -0.07 -6.76 -0.87
CA TYR A 153 1.11 -5.93 -0.67
C TYR A 153 2.41 -6.64 -1.07
N ARG A 154 2.42 -7.98 -1.15
CA ARG A 154 3.63 -8.78 -1.36
C ARG A 154 4.32 -8.47 -2.69
N ARG A 155 3.55 -8.08 -3.71
CA ARG A 155 4.10 -7.66 -5.00
C ARG A 155 4.83 -6.30 -4.97
N GLY A 156 4.64 -5.50 -3.91
CA GLY A 156 5.23 -4.16 -3.82
C GLY A 156 4.74 -3.19 -4.91
N VAL A 157 3.58 -3.46 -5.53
CA VAL A 157 2.97 -2.62 -6.58
C VAL A 157 1.76 -1.88 -6.01
N TYR A 158 1.72 -0.56 -6.20
CA TYR A 158 0.66 0.30 -5.67
C TYR A 158 0.02 1.12 -6.79
N LYS A 159 -1.32 1.11 -6.90
CA LYS A 159 -2.06 1.77 -7.98
C LYS A 159 -2.09 3.30 -7.86
N PHE A 160 -2.14 3.84 -6.64
CA PHE A 160 -2.39 5.26 -6.39
C PHE A 160 -1.15 5.93 -5.78
N THR A 161 -0.21 6.27 -6.66
CA THR A 161 1.09 6.86 -6.31
C THR A 161 1.20 8.29 -6.85
N SER A 162 2.17 9.04 -6.35
CA SER A 162 2.61 10.32 -6.91
C SER A 162 3.95 10.23 -7.61
N THR A 163 4.52 9.03 -7.68
CA THR A 163 5.82 8.69 -8.27
C THR A 163 5.68 8.20 -9.72
N PRO A 164 6.79 8.10 -10.49
CA PRO A 164 6.76 7.59 -11.86
C PRO A 164 6.12 6.21 -11.98
N TYR A 165 5.72 5.84 -13.21
CA TYR A 165 5.19 4.51 -13.47
C TYR A 165 6.22 3.44 -13.11
N GLY A 166 5.77 2.37 -12.45
CA GLY A 166 6.63 1.29 -11.95
C GLY A 166 7.37 1.61 -10.64
N SER A 167 7.51 2.88 -10.24
CA SER A 167 8.15 3.26 -8.97
C SER A 167 7.26 2.91 -7.76
N LYS A 168 7.91 2.76 -6.59
CA LYS A 168 7.22 2.57 -5.30
C LYS A 168 6.41 3.81 -4.91
N PRO A 169 5.37 3.69 -4.06
CA PRO A 169 4.75 4.87 -3.47
C PRO A 169 5.73 5.55 -2.51
N ASN A 170 5.71 6.88 -2.44
CA ASN A 170 6.31 7.55 -1.30
C ASN A 170 5.40 7.44 -0.07
N ARG A 171 5.92 7.75 1.11
CA ARG A 171 5.16 7.68 2.37
C ARG A 171 3.90 8.54 2.35
N LYS A 172 3.95 9.73 1.72
CA LYS A 172 2.79 10.62 1.62
C LYS A 172 1.64 10.00 0.84
N ASP A 173 1.91 9.14 -0.13
CA ASP A 173 0.88 8.40 -0.86
C ASP A 173 0.21 7.35 0.01
N LEU A 174 0.99 6.58 0.78
CA LEU A 174 0.46 5.59 1.72
C LEU A 174 -0.35 6.24 2.84
N VAL A 175 0.16 7.33 3.45
CA VAL A 175 -0.59 8.12 4.42
C VAL A 175 -1.89 8.65 3.82
N ARG A 176 -1.84 9.19 2.60
CA ARG A 176 -3.02 9.74 1.92
C ARG A 176 -4.09 8.68 1.72
N ILE A 177 -3.74 7.49 1.20
CA ILE A 177 -4.73 6.46 0.89
C ILE A 177 -5.35 5.87 2.16
N ILE A 178 -4.58 5.74 3.26
CA ILE A 178 -5.12 5.33 4.56
C ILE A 178 -6.10 6.39 5.10
N ARG A 179 -5.71 7.67 5.10
CA ARG A 179 -6.55 8.73 5.66
C ARG A 179 -7.82 8.99 4.86
N ARG A 180 -7.77 8.85 3.53
CA ARG A 180 -8.88 9.20 2.62
C ARG A 180 -9.67 8.00 2.13
N GLY A 181 -9.15 6.79 2.28
CA GLY A 181 -9.70 5.58 1.66
C GLY A 181 -9.57 5.63 0.13
N ALA A 182 -10.02 4.54 -0.51
CA ALA A 182 -10.17 4.49 -1.96
C ALA A 182 -11.66 4.67 -2.29
N LYS A 183 -12.06 5.89 -2.63
CA LYS A 183 -13.47 6.25 -2.86
C LYS A 183 -14.10 5.36 -3.93
N GLY A 184 -15.31 4.83 -3.67
CA GLY A 184 -15.98 3.90 -4.60
C GLY A 184 -15.53 2.43 -4.44
N THR A 185 -14.75 2.12 -3.41
CA THR A 185 -14.37 0.75 -3.04
C THR A 185 -14.72 0.51 -1.57
N SER A 186 -14.51 -0.73 -1.11
CA SER A 186 -14.69 -1.10 0.31
C SER A 186 -13.51 -0.69 1.22
N MET A 187 -12.50 0.04 0.73
CA MET A 187 -11.43 0.60 1.56
C MET A 187 -11.86 1.95 2.15
N PRO A 188 -12.29 1.99 3.44
CA PRO A 188 -12.84 3.20 4.04
C PRO A 188 -11.74 4.23 4.32
N ALA A 189 -12.17 5.45 4.62
CA ALA A 189 -11.30 6.49 5.14
C ALA A 189 -11.03 6.26 6.63
N PHE A 190 -9.78 6.45 7.07
CA PHE A 190 -9.40 6.41 8.47
C PHE A 190 -8.92 7.79 8.98
N PRO A 191 -9.77 8.84 8.97
CA PRO A 191 -9.36 10.18 9.35
C PRO A 191 -9.05 10.33 10.84
N PHE A 192 -9.58 9.43 11.69
CA PHE A 192 -9.51 9.52 13.15
C PHE A 192 -8.34 8.74 13.78
N ILE A 193 -7.58 8.00 12.99
CA ILE A 193 -6.35 7.35 13.48
C ILE A 193 -5.29 8.43 13.70
N SER A 194 -4.53 8.33 14.81
CA SER A 194 -3.48 9.28 15.17
C SER A 194 -2.40 9.34 14.09
N ASP A 195 -1.62 10.44 14.02
CA ASP A 195 -0.50 10.51 13.07
C ASP A 195 0.56 9.44 13.36
N GLU A 196 0.81 9.14 14.64
CA GLU A 196 1.73 8.08 15.06
C GLU A 196 1.28 6.71 14.56
N ASP A 197 0.04 6.30 14.85
CA ASP A 197 -0.52 5.03 14.41
C ASP A 197 -0.52 4.91 12.87
N VAL A 198 -0.81 6.00 12.14
CA VAL A 198 -0.76 5.99 10.67
C VAL A 198 0.67 5.80 10.18
N ASN A 199 1.66 6.47 10.77
CA ASN A 199 3.06 6.31 10.36
C ASN A 199 3.60 4.90 10.67
N ASP A 200 3.32 4.37 11.86
CA ASP A 200 3.71 3.00 12.23
C ASP A 200 3.00 1.96 11.36
N LEU A 201 1.72 2.18 11.03
CA LEU A 201 0.98 1.35 10.06
C LEU A 201 1.60 1.39 8.67
N VAL A 202 2.05 2.56 8.20
CA VAL A 202 2.76 2.68 6.91
C VAL A 202 4.07 1.91 6.94
N ASP A 203 4.85 2.02 8.02
CA ASP A 203 6.10 1.27 8.16
C ASP A 203 5.85 -0.25 8.14
N TYR A 204 4.78 -0.73 8.76
CA TYR A 204 4.37 -2.14 8.69
C TYR A 204 3.88 -2.56 7.29
N VAL A 205 3.09 -1.73 6.60
CA VAL A 205 2.68 -2.03 5.20
C VAL A 205 3.90 -2.11 4.28
N LYS A 206 4.89 -1.24 4.48
CA LYS A 206 6.18 -1.33 3.77
C LYS A 206 6.88 -2.64 4.09
N SER A 207 6.95 -3.09 5.34
CA SER A 207 7.62 -4.35 5.69
C SER A 207 6.97 -5.57 5.03
N LEU A 208 5.65 -5.58 4.90
CA LEU A 208 4.93 -6.62 4.15
C LEU A 208 5.32 -6.65 2.66
N SER A 209 5.50 -5.48 2.05
CA SER A 209 5.99 -5.39 0.67
C SER A 209 7.45 -5.81 0.54
N TYR A 210 8.35 -5.33 1.41
CA TYR A 210 9.76 -5.77 1.38
C TYR A 210 9.87 -7.29 1.48
N ARG A 211 9.11 -7.90 2.41
CA ARG A 211 9.09 -9.35 2.59
C ARG A 211 8.66 -10.08 1.32
N GLY A 212 7.52 -9.69 0.74
CA GLY A 212 7.00 -10.34 -0.47
C GLY A 212 7.88 -10.12 -1.69
N GLU A 213 8.48 -8.94 -1.84
CA GLU A 213 9.41 -8.65 -2.92
C GLU A 213 10.69 -9.48 -2.82
N LEU A 214 11.21 -9.66 -1.60
CA LEU A 214 12.38 -10.53 -1.40
C LEU A 214 12.02 -11.98 -1.67
N GLU A 215 10.87 -12.45 -1.19
CA GLU A 215 10.37 -13.80 -1.47
C GLU A 215 10.30 -14.06 -2.99
N SER A 216 9.62 -13.19 -3.75
CA SER A 216 9.54 -13.33 -5.21
C SER A 216 10.87 -13.13 -5.94
N ALA A 217 11.82 -12.38 -5.37
CA ALA A 217 13.14 -12.25 -5.95
C ALA A 217 13.97 -13.54 -5.76
N MET A 218 13.87 -14.16 -4.59
CA MET A 218 14.58 -15.40 -4.26
C MET A 218 13.97 -16.61 -4.94
N VAL A 219 12.66 -16.61 -5.21
CA VAL A 219 12.06 -17.63 -6.06
C VAL A 219 12.70 -17.63 -7.44
N ARG A 220 12.81 -16.48 -8.11
CA ARG A 220 13.45 -16.39 -9.43
C ARG A 220 14.92 -16.80 -9.39
N VAL A 221 15.67 -16.30 -8.42
CA VAL A 221 17.09 -16.69 -8.27
C VAL A 221 17.23 -18.20 -8.08
N ALA A 222 16.39 -18.82 -7.24
CA ALA A 222 16.41 -20.26 -7.03
C ALA A 222 16.07 -21.05 -8.31
N GLU A 223 15.12 -20.56 -9.13
CA GLU A 223 14.73 -21.21 -10.39
C GLU A 223 15.79 -21.05 -11.49
N ASP A 224 16.42 -19.89 -11.57
CA ASP A 224 17.31 -19.50 -12.66
C ASP A 224 18.75 -19.98 -12.43
N ASP A 225 19.22 -19.89 -11.17
CA ASP A 225 20.65 -19.96 -10.86
C ASP A 225 21.05 -21.19 -10.01
N TYR A 226 20.10 -21.94 -9.42
CA TYR A 226 20.40 -23.00 -8.45
C TYR A 226 19.69 -24.33 -8.74
N ASP A 227 20.42 -25.43 -8.59
CA ASP A 227 19.83 -26.78 -8.63
C ASP A 227 19.05 -27.09 -7.33
N GLU A 228 18.18 -28.11 -7.36
CA GLU A 228 17.24 -28.43 -6.26
C GLU A 228 17.90 -28.60 -4.88
N ASP A 229 19.12 -29.14 -4.84
CA ASP A 229 19.85 -29.46 -3.60
C ASP A 229 20.89 -28.39 -3.21
N GLU A 230 21.03 -27.32 -4.02
CA GLU A 230 22.04 -26.29 -3.80
C GLU A 230 21.60 -25.25 -2.76
N GLU A 231 22.57 -24.71 -2.03
CA GLU A 231 22.33 -23.64 -1.07
C GLU A 231 22.37 -22.29 -1.78
N ILE A 232 21.33 -21.47 -1.60
CA ILE A 232 21.28 -20.12 -2.16
C ILE A 232 22.25 -19.24 -1.37
N GLU A 233 23.20 -18.63 -2.07
CA GLU A 233 24.27 -17.84 -1.47
C GLU A 233 23.72 -16.59 -0.74
N ALA A 234 24.34 -16.24 0.39
CA ALA A 234 23.92 -15.11 1.23
C ALA A 234 24.04 -13.75 0.50
N GLU A 235 24.95 -13.66 -0.46
CA GLU A 235 25.15 -12.52 -1.34
C GLU A 235 23.94 -12.25 -2.22
N ASP A 236 23.20 -13.27 -2.66
CA ASP A 236 22.01 -13.08 -3.51
C ASP A 236 20.84 -12.50 -2.73
N TYR A 237 20.62 -12.95 -1.49
CA TYR A 237 19.69 -12.31 -0.56
C TYR A 237 20.06 -10.84 -0.33
N SER A 238 21.35 -10.57 -0.08
CA SER A 238 21.84 -9.22 0.17
C SER A 238 21.68 -8.31 -1.04
N ARG A 239 22.02 -8.81 -2.25
CA ARG A 239 21.87 -8.08 -3.52
C ARG A 239 20.40 -7.76 -3.81
N ALA A 240 19.52 -8.75 -3.67
CA ALA A 240 18.08 -8.57 -3.88
C ALA A 240 17.49 -7.58 -2.87
N TYR A 241 17.83 -7.72 -1.58
CA TYR A 241 17.36 -6.80 -0.55
C TYR A 241 17.83 -5.37 -0.82
N GLN A 242 19.11 -5.16 -1.13
CA GLN A 242 19.66 -3.82 -1.41
C GLN A 242 18.98 -3.17 -2.61
N ARG A 243 18.65 -3.95 -3.66
CA ARG A 243 17.87 -3.45 -4.81
C ARG A 243 16.47 -3.02 -4.37
N ILE A 244 15.75 -3.84 -3.61
CA ILE A 244 14.41 -3.53 -3.10
C ILE A 244 14.47 -2.27 -2.23
N HIS A 245 15.41 -2.21 -1.30
CA HIS A 245 15.60 -1.08 -0.41
C HIS A 245 15.86 0.22 -1.18
N ARG A 246 16.76 0.20 -2.16
CA ARG A 246 17.06 1.34 -3.03
C ARG A 246 15.82 1.84 -3.77
N ASN A 247 14.99 0.93 -4.31
CA ASN A 247 13.76 1.32 -5.02
C ASN A 247 12.77 2.05 -4.11
N TRP A 248 12.67 1.65 -2.85
CA TRP A 248 11.82 2.31 -1.86
C TRP A 248 12.39 3.65 -1.37
N GLU A 249 13.71 3.76 -1.20
CA GLU A 249 14.38 5.01 -0.83
C GLU A 249 14.30 6.06 -1.95
N THR A 250 14.61 5.67 -3.19
CA THR A 250 14.55 6.57 -4.35
C THR A 250 13.14 7.14 -4.54
N ALA A 251 12.10 6.31 -4.39
CA ALA A 251 10.72 6.71 -4.55
C ALA A 251 10.26 7.82 -3.59
N GLU A 252 10.88 7.96 -2.41
CA GLU A 252 10.54 9.01 -1.44
C GLU A 252 10.80 10.42 -2.00
N TYR A 253 11.72 10.53 -2.98
CA TYR A 253 12.16 11.80 -3.57
C TYR A 253 11.62 12.03 -5.00
N GLU A 254 11.10 11.00 -5.66
CA GLU A 254 10.62 11.07 -7.05
C GLU A 254 9.15 11.46 -7.17
N THR A 255 8.73 12.60 -6.62
CA THR A 255 7.36 13.06 -6.83
C THR A 255 7.18 13.65 -8.24
N VAL A 256 6.25 13.10 -9.02
CA VAL A 256 5.87 13.67 -10.32
C VAL A 256 5.17 15.01 -10.12
N LEU A 257 5.76 16.02 -10.75
CA LEU A 257 5.24 17.37 -10.86
C LEU A 257 4.70 17.62 -12.27
N PRO A 258 3.69 18.49 -12.43
CA PRO A 258 3.22 18.90 -13.73
C PRO A 258 4.33 19.54 -14.56
N VAL A 259 4.43 19.13 -15.83
CA VAL A 259 5.41 19.68 -16.78
C VAL A 259 5.10 21.15 -17.12
N THR A 260 3.82 21.51 -17.09
CA THR A 260 3.33 22.87 -17.33
C THR A 260 2.42 23.34 -16.20
N ALA A 261 2.24 24.66 -16.10
CA ALA A 261 1.28 25.23 -15.17
C ALA A 261 -0.15 24.84 -15.55
N GLU A 262 -1.02 24.65 -14.56
CA GLU A 262 -2.44 24.40 -14.84
C GLU A 262 -3.04 25.63 -15.55
N PRO A 263 -3.59 25.48 -16.77
CA PRO A 263 -4.25 26.56 -17.47
C PRO A 263 -5.54 26.94 -16.73
N LYS A 264 -6.18 28.03 -17.18
CA LYS A 264 -7.47 28.42 -16.60
C LYS A 264 -8.52 27.33 -16.85
N TYR A 265 -9.26 26.96 -15.81
CA TYR A 265 -10.39 26.02 -15.93
C TYR A 265 -11.62 26.71 -16.55
N ASP A 266 -11.68 26.70 -17.88
CA ASP A 266 -12.74 27.31 -18.69
C ASP A 266 -13.23 26.41 -19.84
N ASP A 267 -14.26 26.86 -20.55
CA ASP A 267 -14.92 26.08 -21.59
C ASP A 267 -13.96 25.73 -22.74
N GLU A 268 -12.99 26.60 -23.07
CA GLU A 268 -11.98 26.33 -24.10
C GLU A 268 -11.07 25.16 -23.71
N SER A 269 -10.55 25.17 -22.48
CA SER A 269 -9.71 24.09 -21.96
C SER A 269 -10.47 22.75 -21.89
N ILE A 270 -11.76 22.79 -21.54
CA ILE A 270 -12.63 21.60 -21.49
C ILE A 270 -12.87 21.04 -22.90
N LEU A 271 -13.15 21.90 -23.89
CA LEU A 271 -13.35 21.49 -25.28
C LEU A 271 -12.09 20.84 -25.88
N LYS A 272 -10.92 21.45 -25.65
CA LYS A 272 -9.62 20.85 -26.01
C LYS A 272 -9.42 19.50 -25.33
N GLY A 273 -9.79 19.42 -24.05
CA GLY A 273 -9.70 18.22 -23.24
C GLY A 273 -10.55 17.07 -23.77
N ARG A 274 -11.80 17.35 -24.13
CA ARG A 274 -12.70 16.36 -24.73
C ARG A 274 -12.16 15.88 -26.07
N GLN A 275 -11.70 16.79 -26.92
CA GLN A 275 -11.13 16.41 -28.21
C GLN A 275 -9.92 15.48 -28.01
N ALA A 276 -9.02 15.82 -27.09
CA ALA A 276 -7.88 14.98 -26.74
C ALA A 276 -8.32 13.63 -26.17
N PHE A 277 -9.32 13.58 -25.30
CA PHE A 277 -9.86 12.35 -24.74
C PHE A 277 -10.41 11.39 -25.82
N LEU A 278 -11.05 11.95 -26.87
CA LEU A 278 -11.52 11.18 -28.01
C LEU A 278 -10.37 10.72 -28.92
N ASP A 279 -9.41 11.61 -29.20
CA ASP A 279 -8.34 11.38 -30.17
C ASP A 279 -7.17 10.54 -29.61
N ARG A 280 -6.93 10.57 -28.30
CA ARG A 280 -5.78 9.90 -27.64
C ARG A 280 -6.13 8.55 -27.03
N ALA A 281 -7.10 7.85 -27.63
CA ALA A 281 -7.53 6.52 -27.25
C ALA A 281 -8.10 6.33 -25.84
N CYS A 282 -8.25 7.39 -25.02
CA CYS A 282 -8.89 7.30 -23.70
C CYS A 282 -10.31 6.73 -23.81
N SER A 283 -11.05 7.16 -24.83
CA SER A 283 -12.41 6.70 -25.15
C SER A 283 -12.52 5.21 -25.50
N LYS A 284 -11.41 4.53 -25.89
CA LYS A 284 -11.43 3.07 -26.17
C LYS A 284 -11.75 2.26 -24.92
N CYS A 285 -11.32 2.74 -23.76
CA CYS A 285 -11.62 2.12 -22.47
C CYS A 285 -12.69 2.90 -21.72
N HIS A 286 -12.60 4.23 -21.64
CA HIS A 286 -13.54 5.00 -20.84
C HIS A 286 -14.89 5.27 -21.53
N GLY A 287 -15.10 4.83 -22.78
CA GLY A 287 -16.27 5.18 -23.58
C GLY A 287 -16.21 6.63 -24.06
N GLN A 288 -16.97 6.98 -25.11
CA GLN A 288 -17.04 8.38 -25.58
C GLN A 288 -17.80 9.28 -24.61
N ASP A 289 -18.70 8.70 -23.81
CA ASP A 289 -19.48 9.36 -22.77
C ASP A 289 -18.79 9.35 -21.39
N ALA A 290 -17.56 8.83 -21.32
CA ALA A 290 -16.74 8.75 -20.12
C ALA A 290 -17.32 7.85 -18.99
N LYS A 291 -18.32 6.99 -19.28
CA LYS A 291 -18.92 6.07 -18.30
C LYS A 291 -18.12 4.81 -18.03
N GLY A 292 -17.02 4.60 -18.75
CA GLY A 292 -16.21 3.40 -18.59
C GLY A 292 -16.86 2.14 -19.16
N GLN A 293 -16.20 1.00 -18.93
CA GLN A 293 -16.61 -0.31 -19.44
C GLN A 293 -17.61 -1.02 -18.51
N MET A 294 -18.11 -0.33 -17.48
CA MET A 294 -18.89 -1.00 -16.43
C MET A 294 -20.29 -1.43 -16.89
N GLU A 295 -20.84 -0.81 -17.93
CA GLU A 295 -22.21 -1.09 -18.38
C GLU A 295 -22.35 -2.51 -18.98
N TRP A 296 -21.25 -3.16 -19.38
CA TRP A 296 -21.26 -4.52 -19.95
C TRP A 296 -20.72 -5.62 -19.02
N LEU A 297 -20.11 -5.30 -17.87
CA LEU A 297 -19.48 -6.29 -16.98
C LEU A 297 -20.36 -6.58 -15.76
N SER A 298 -21.19 -7.62 -15.84
CA SER A 298 -21.87 -8.12 -14.64
C SER A 298 -20.86 -8.72 -13.65
N ALA A 299 -21.16 -8.65 -12.34
CA ALA A 299 -20.32 -9.28 -11.32
C ALA A 299 -20.14 -10.80 -11.56
N GLN A 300 -21.16 -11.45 -12.13
CA GLN A 300 -21.11 -12.86 -12.52
C GLN A 300 -20.13 -13.09 -13.68
N PHE A 301 -20.15 -12.22 -14.68
CA PHE A 301 -19.20 -12.29 -15.79
C PHE A 301 -17.76 -12.07 -15.32
N ILE A 302 -17.52 -11.09 -14.43
CA ILE A 302 -16.19 -10.88 -13.83
C ILE A 302 -15.72 -12.14 -13.10
N ALA A 303 -16.56 -12.72 -12.24
CA ALA A 303 -16.20 -13.93 -11.49
C ALA A 303 -15.91 -15.12 -12.42
N GLU A 304 -16.65 -15.27 -13.51
CA GLU A 304 -16.39 -16.30 -14.52
C GLU A 304 -15.03 -16.09 -15.18
N GLN A 305 -14.72 -14.88 -15.62
CA GLN A 305 -13.45 -14.58 -16.30
C GLN A 305 -12.23 -14.65 -15.36
N GLU A 306 -12.38 -14.25 -14.09
CA GLU A 306 -11.31 -14.39 -13.09
C GLU A 306 -10.97 -15.86 -12.81
N SER A 307 -11.93 -16.78 -12.97
CA SER A 307 -11.72 -18.23 -12.79
C SER A 307 -11.04 -18.93 -13.98
N LYS A 308 -11.02 -18.29 -15.16
CA LYS A 308 -10.43 -18.86 -16.38
C LYS A 308 -8.89 -18.71 -16.36
N PRO A 309 -8.13 -19.65 -16.95
CA PRO A 309 -6.69 -19.49 -17.15
C PRO A 309 -6.39 -18.32 -18.10
N ALA A 310 -5.19 -17.73 -18.01
CA ALA A 310 -4.84 -16.48 -18.68
C ALA A 310 -5.13 -16.47 -20.21
N GLY A 311 -4.94 -17.58 -20.90
CA GLY A 311 -5.17 -17.71 -22.35
C GLY A 311 -6.63 -17.87 -22.79
N GLU A 312 -7.58 -18.02 -21.85
CA GLU A 312 -9.01 -18.23 -22.13
C GLU A 312 -9.90 -17.07 -21.67
N LYS A 313 -9.30 -16.02 -21.10
CA LYS A 313 -10.02 -14.84 -20.61
C LYS A 313 -10.52 -14.00 -21.80
N GLU A 314 -11.82 -13.69 -21.82
CA GLU A 314 -12.43 -12.76 -22.79
C GLU A 314 -11.91 -11.31 -22.60
N GLN A 315 -12.23 -10.41 -23.55
CA GLN A 315 -11.74 -9.02 -23.66
C GLN A 315 -12.11 -8.12 -22.46
N ILE A 316 -11.59 -8.42 -21.28
CA ILE A 316 -11.59 -7.57 -20.10
C ILE A 316 -10.17 -7.24 -19.70
N ASN A 317 -10.00 -6.01 -19.24
CA ASN A 317 -8.74 -5.53 -18.71
C ASN A 317 -8.50 -6.19 -17.35
N PHE A 318 -7.34 -6.82 -17.15
CA PHE A 318 -6.92 -7.39 -15.87
C PHE A 318 -5.79 -6.58 -15.26
N ASP A 319 -5.75 -6.52 -13.93
CA ASP A 319 -4.61 -5.98 -13.21
C ASP A 319 -3.48 -7.01 -13.04
N ALA A 320 -2.34 -6.58 -12.53
CA ALA A 320 -1.15 -7.41 -12.32
C ALA A 320 -1.36 -8.54 -11.29
N TRP A 321 -2.52 -8.59 -10.62
CA TRP A 321 -2.91 -9.67 -9.70
C TRP A 321 -3.94 -10.61 -10.33
N GLY A 322 -4.25 -10.43 -11.62
CA GLY A 322 -5.20 -11.27 -12.36
C GLY A 322 -6.67 -10.93 -12.11
N HIS A 323 -6.97 -9.83 -11.41
CA HIS A 323 -8.34 -9.38 -11.14
C HIS A 323 -8.84 -8.44 -12.22
N ALA A 324 -10.15 -8.41 -12.45
CA ALA A 324 -10.74 -7.49 -13.41
C ALA A 324 -10.48 -6.03 -12.99
N ALA A 325 -10.06 -5.22 -13.96
CA ALA A 325 -9.70 -3.82 -13.81
C ALA A 325 -10.40 -2.97 -14.89
N PRO A 326 -11.75 -2.90 -14.85
CA PRO A 326 -12.48 -2.10 -15.82
C PRO A 326 -12.16 -0.61 -15.68
N ALA A 327 -12.22 0.09 -16.80
CA ALA A 327 -12.08 1.54 -16.81
C ALA A 327 -13.20 2.18 -15.96
N ALA A 328 -12.81 3.10 -15.09
CA ALA A 328 -13.73 3.78 -14.19
C ALA A 328 -14.79 4.57 -14.94
N ASP A 329 -16.01 4.56 -14.40
CA ASP A 329 -17.03 5.55 -14.70
C ASP A 329 -16.59 6.91 -14.15
N LEU A 330 -16.15 7.78 -15.06
CA LEU A 330 -15.68 9.12 -14.70
C LEU A 330 -16.86 10.03 -14.33
N THR A 331 -18.06 9.77 -14.83
CA THR A 331 -19.27 10.54 -14.51
C THR A 331 -19.70 10.37 -13.06
N ALA A 332 -19.46 9.20 -12.47
CA ALA A 332 -19.76 8.94 -11.06
C ALA A 332 -18.88 9.75 -10.09
N GLY A 333 -17.73 10.24 -10.55
CA GLY A 333 -16.78 10.99 -9.72
C GLY A 333 -16.24 10.20 -8.52
N MET A 334 -16.27 8.87 -8.57
CA MET A 334 -15.73 7.96 -7.57
C MET A 334 -14.29 7.55 -7.91
N LEU A 335 -13.43 8.54 -8.16
CA LEU A 335 -12.04 8.29 -8.51
C LEU A 335 -11.26 7.78 -7.29
N HIS A 336 -10.84 6.52 -7.33
CA HIS A 336 -10.15 5.84 -6.23
C HIS A 336 -8.86 6.56 -5.80
N GLY A 337 -8.10 7.10 -6.76
CA GLY A 337 -6.84 7.81 -6.53
C GLY A 337 -6.96 9.27 -6.10
N GLY A 338 -8.18 9.81 -5.99
CA GLY A 338 -8.43 11.21 -5.64
C GLY A 338 -9.03 12.04 -6.78
N ARG A 339 -9.61 13.19 -6.43
CA ARG A 339 -10.35 14.10 -7.33
C ARG A 339 -9.70 15.47 -7.49
N ARG A 340 -8.56 15.74 -6.85
CA ARG A 340 -7.89 17.03 -7.09
C ARG A 340 -7.35 17.04 -8.53
N PRO A 341 -7.28 18.19 -9.21
CA PRO A 341 -6.72 18.26 -10.56
C PRO A 341 -5.36 17.58 -10.67
N ILE A 342 -4.47 17.77 -9.70
CA ILE A 342 -3.16 17.10 -9.64
C ILE A 342 -3.24 15.57 -9.49
N ASP A 343 -4.27 15.03 -8.83
CA ASP A 343 -4.44 13.58 -8.67
C ASP A 343 -4.80 12.97 -10.03
N VAL A 344 -5.74 13.61 -10.75
CA VAL A 344 -6.14 13.21 -12.11
C VAL A 344 -4.98 13.37 -13.09
N TYR A 345 -4.27 14.51 -13.02
CA TYR A 345 -3.07 14.78 -13.83
C TYR A 345 -2.08 13.63 -13.73
N ARG A 346 -1.75 13.19 -12.51
CA ARG A 346 -0.81 12.10 -12.30
C ARG A 346 -1.31 10.79 -12.87
N ARG A 347 -2.61 10.48 -12.82
CA ARG A 347 -3.14 9.23 -13.41
C ARG A 347 -3.04 9.23 -14.94
N VAL A 348 -3.22 10.40 -15.57
CA VAL A 348 -3.01 10.54 -17.02
C VAL A 348 -1.53 10.54 -17.37
N TYR A 349 -0.71 11.28 -16.64
CA TYR A 349 0.72 11.43 -16.91
C TYR A 349 1.49 10.13 -16.67
N THR A 350 1.36 9.52 -15.49
CA THR A 350 2.13 8.33 -15.10
C THR A 350 1.37 7.04 -15.34
N GLY A 351 0.08 7.04 -15.66
CA GLY A 351 -0.72 5.82 -15.65
C GLY A 351 -0.99 5.29 -14.24
N ILE A 352 -1.51 4.05 -14.18
CA ILE A 352 -1.85 3.37 -12.92
C ILE A 352 -1.10 2.03 -12.87
N ASN A 353 -0.10 1.94 -11.98
CA ASN A 353 0.76 0.77 -11.85
C ASN A 353 -0.04 -0.53 -11.70
N GLY A 354 0.35 -1.55 -12.46
CA GLY A 354 -0.27 -2.86 -12.43
C GLY A 354 -1.70 -2.88 -12.98
N THR A 355 -2.12 -1.90 -13.79
CA THR A 355 -3.39 -1.95 -14.53
C THR A 355 -3.15 -1.64 -16.01
N PRO A 356 -4.12 -1.92 -16.89
CA PRO A 356 -3.97 -1.59 -18.31
C PRO A 356 -4.04 -0.08 -18.63
N MET A 357 -4.19 0.81 -17.64
CA MET A 357 -4.18 2.27 -17.85
C MET A 357 -2.74 2.79 -17.99
N PRO A 358 -2.27 3.12 -19.22
CA PRO A 358 -0.88 3.43 -19.47
C PRO A 358 -0.54 4.88 -19.08
N ALA A 359 0.75 5.18 -19.08
CA ALA A 359 1.28 6.53 -18.94
C ALA A 359 1.19 7.30 -20.26
N PHE A 360 0.65 8.53 -20.23
CA PHE A 360 0.60 9.41 -21.41
C PHE A 360 1.65 10.52 -21.40
N GLY A 361 2.44 10.65 -20.33
CA GLY A 361 3.46 11.71 -20.19
C GLY A 361 4.43 11.75 -21.38
N GLN A 362 4.98 10.60 -21.77
CA GLN A 362 5.89 10.51 -22.93
C GLN A 362 5.15 10.73 -24.27
N ALA A 363 3.97 10.12 -24.43
CA ALA A 363 3.16 10.21 -25.64
C ALA A 363 2.64 11.63 -25.93
N LEU A 364 2.54 12.47 -24.90
CA LEU A 364 2.10 13.87 -24.99
C LEU A 364 3.22 14.87 -24.70
N SER A 365 4.49 14.43 -24.74
CA SER A 365 5.66 15.27 -24.43
C SER A 365 5.81 16.48 -25.36
N ALA A 366 5.35 16.38 -26.62
CA ALA A 366 5.34 17.49 -27.57
C ALA A 366 4.23 18.54 -27.30
N GLU A 367 3.24 18.19 -26.48
CA GLU A 367 2.06 19.02 -26.17
C GLU A 367 1.64 18.83 -24.70
N PRO A 368 2.51 19.11 -23.72
CA PRO A 368 2.29 18.74 -22.33
C PRO A 368 1.02 19.37 -21.71
N GLU A 369 0.58 20.53 -22.22
CA GLU A 369 -0.67 21.19 -21.82
C GLU A 369 -1.92 20.35 -22.12
N THR A 370 -1.85 19.43 -23.08
CA THR A 370 -2.95 18.53 -23.44
C THR A 370 -3.37 17.67 -22.25
N ILE A 371 -2.46 17.32 -21.34
CA ILE A 371 -2.80 16.57 -20.12
C ILE A 371 -3.70 17.40 -19.20
N TRP A 372 -3.40 18.68 -18.99
CA TRP A 372 -4.26 19.56 -18.20
C TRP A 372 -5.63 19.77 -18.83
N ASN A 373 -5.69 19.91 -20.15
CA ASN A 373 -6.97 19.99 -20.86
C ASN A 373 -7.80 18.71 -20.62
N ILE A 374 -7.18 17.52 -20.71
CA ILE A 374 -7.85 16.24 -20.37
C ILE A 374 -8.34 16.25 -18.92
N VAL A 375 -7.52 16.73 -17.97
CA VAL A 375 -7.92 16.87 -16.57
C VAL A 375 -9.16 17.75 -16.43
N HIS A 376 -9.19 18.92 -17.07
CA HIS A 376 -10.35 19.82 -17.05
C HIS A 376 -11.60 19.16 -17.61
N TYR A 377 -11.48 18.40 -18.70
CA TYR A 377 -12.60 17.62 -19.24
C TYR A 377 -13.11 16.59 -18.21
N VAL A 378 -12.22 15.79 -17.62
CA VAL A 378 -12.60 14.79 -16.61
C VAL A 378 -13.28 15.45 -15.40
N ILE A 379 -12.75 16.58 -14.92
CA ILE A 379 -13.37 17.33 -13.82
C ILE A 379 -14.74 17.89 -14.24
N SER A 380 -14.89 18.42 -15.46
CA SER A 380 -16.18 18.94 -15.95
C SER A 380 -17.26 17.86 -16.04
N VAL A 381 -16.87 16.63 -16.43
CA VAL A 381 -17.76 15.47 -16.50
C VAL A 381 -18.22 15.09 -15.09
N ILE A 382 -17.29 15.06 -14.13
CA ILE A 382 -17.58 14.78 -12.72
C ILE A 382 -18.50 15.83 -12.09
N GLU A 383 -18.34 17.09 -12.47
CA GLU A 383 -19.14 18.22 -11.99
C GLU A 383 -20.48 18.35 -12.73
N ASN A 384 -20.70 17.54 -13.78
CA ASN A 384 -21.82 17.67 -14.70
C ASN A 384 -21.97 19.13 -15.23
N ARG A 385 -20.83 19.75 -15.54
CA ARG A 385 -20.77 21.14 -16.02
C ARG A 385 -21.30 21.20 -17.45
N HIS A 386 -22.23 22.11 -17.71
CA HIS A 386 -22.68 22.40 -19.06
C HIS A 386 -21.61 23.19 -19.83
N VAL A 387 -21.21 22.67 -20.99
CA VAL A 387 -20.29 23.34 -21.92
C VAL A 387 -20.90 23.26 -23.32
N GLU A 388 -21.08 24.42 -23.96
CA GLU A 388 -21.67 24.50 -25.29
C GLU A 388 -20.77 23.81 -26.32
N GLY A 389 -21.36 23.02 -27.22
CA GLY A 389 -20.63 22.32 -28.28
C GLY A 389 -19.89 21.05 -27.86
N LEU A 390 -19.86 20.70 -26.57
CA LEU A 390 -19.19 19.50 -26.05
C LEU A 390 -19.69 18.22 -26.73
N ASP A 391 -21.01 18.03 -26.79
CA ASP A 391 -21.65 16.84 -27.38
C ASP A 391 -21.49 16.74 -28.90
N GLN A 392 -21.05 17.81 -29.56
CA GLN A 392 -20.87 17.85 -31.01
C GLN A 392 -19.49 17.35 -31.44
N LEU A 393 -18.53 17.24 -30.52
CA LEU A 393 -17.18 16.74 -30.80
C LEU A 393 -17.19 15.24 -31.12
N LYS A 394 -16.52 14.87 -32.20
CA LYS A 394 -16.37 13.48 -32.67
C LYS A 394 -14.88 13.10 -32.67
N PRO A 395 -14.55 11.81 -32.47
CA PRO A 395 -13.18 11.34 -32.60
C PRO A 395 -12.65 11.62 -34.01
N LYS A 396 -11.45 12.17 -34.12
CA LYS A 396 -10.77 12.26 -35.42
C LYS A 396 -10.38 10.85 -35.86
N PRO A 397 -10.44 10.53 -37.16
CA PRO A 397 -9.86 9.30 -37.67
C PRO A 397 -8.39 9.23 -37.23
N LEU A 398 -8.04 8.20 -36.47
CA LEU A 398 -6.64 7.89 -36.22
C LEU A 398 -5.99 7.66 -37.59
N PRO A 399 -4.78 8.20 -37.86
CA PRO A 399 -4.08 7.89 -39.10
C PRO A 399 -4.00 6.37 -39.25
N ASN A 400 -4.44 5.85 -40.40
CA ASN A 400 -4.39 4.42 -40.68
C ASN A 400 -2.94 3.94 -40.50
N ALA A 401 -2.76 2.88 -39.70
CA ALA A 401 -1.51 2.15 -39.62
C ALA A 401 -1.34 1.30 -40.89
N THR A 402 -1.16 1.96 -42.03
CA THR A 402 -0.72 1.37 -43.30
C THR A 402 0.08 2.47 -43.99
N ASP A 403 1.42 2.36 -43.90
CA ASP A 403 2.49 3.20 -44.48
C ASP A 403 3.53 3.70 -43.46
N SER A 404 3.75 2.93 -42.41
CA SER A 404 5.07 2.75 -41.81
C SER A 404 5.17 1.29 -41.43
N GLU A 405 6.31 0.66 -41.71
CA GLU A 405 6.62 -0.68 -41.22
C GLU A 405 6.17 -0.79 -39.76
N ASN A 406 5.32 -1.78 -39.50
CA ASN A 406 4.80 -2.13 -38.19
C ASN A 406 5.93 -2.03 -37.16
N PRO A 407 5.96 -1.05 -36.23
CA PRO A 407 6.49 -1.38 -34.94
C PRO A 407 5.40 -2.23 -34.34
N GLU A 408 5.56 -3.54 -34.52
CA GLU A 408 4.93 -4.53 -33.67
C GLU A 408 4.99 -3.93 -32.27
N ALA A 409 3.83 -3.71 -31.65
CA ALA A 409 3.79 -3.50 -30.22
C ALA A 409 4.30 -4.83 -29.65
N THR A 410 5.62 -4.93 -29.51
CA THR A 410 6.24 -5.95 -28.71
C THR A 410 5.54 -5.84 -27.38
N SER A 411 4.78 -6.88 -27.05
CA SER A 411 4.70 -7.35 -25.68
C SER A 411 6.15 -7.45 -25.22
N THR A 412 6.68 -6.37 -24.67
CA THR A 412 7.90 -6.44 -23.90
C THR A 412 7.53 -7.33 -22.73
N ASP A 413 8.06 -8.55 -22.78
CA ASP A 413 8.30 -9.33 -21.60
C ASP A 413 8.75 -8.41 -20.47
N THR A 414 8.15 -8.64 -19.33
CA THR A 414 8.64 -8.14 -18.05
C THR A 414 10.17 -8.30 -18.05
N PRO A 415 10.98 -7.26 -17.81
CA PRO A 415 12.41 -7.46 -17.70
C PRO A 415 12.68 -8.34 -16.47
N GLU A 416 13.05 -9.58 -16.73
CA GLU A 416 13.92 -10.33 -15.84
C GLU A 416 15.21 -9.52 -15.65
N PRO A 417 15.68 -9.36 -14.41
CA PRO A 417 16.99 -8.79 -14.15
C PRO A 417 18.05 -9.85 -14.43
N THR A 418 18.43 -10.05 -15.69
CA THR A 418 19.62 -10.85 -16.01
C THR A 418 20.90 -10.11 -15.63
N SER A 419 21.79 -10.94 -15.12
CA SER A 419 23.01 -10.66 -14.40
C SER A 419 24.11 -10.04 -15.26
N THR A 420 25.03 -9.44 -14.52
CA THR A 420 26.30 -8.86 -14.92
C THR A 420 27.23 -9.86 -15.61
N ASP A 421 27.67 -9.55 -16.83
CA ASP A 421 28.96 -10.01 -17.33
C ASP A 421 30.06 -9.09 -16.75
N THR A 422 30.78 -9.58 -15.75
CA THR A 422 32.12 -9.08 -15.42
C THR A 422 33.11 -10.22 -15.67
N PRO A 423 34.13 -10.04 -16.52
CA PRO A 423 35.12 -11.07 -16.79
C PRO A 423 36.21 -11.08 -15.70
N GLU A 424 36.61 -12.27 -15.25
CA GLU A 424 37.80 -12.51 -14.43
C GLU A 424 38.80 -13.48 -15.11
N PRO A 425 40.08 -13.50 -14.68
CA PRO A 425 41.22 -13.40 -15.60
C PRO A 425 42.04 -14.69 -15.77
N THR A 426 42.81 -14.80 -16.85
CA THR A 426 44.08 -15.56 -16.87
C THR A 426 45.09 -15.02 -17.90
N SER A 427 46.34 -14.89 -17.43
CA SER A 427 47.67 -14.78 -18.06
C SER A 427 47.81 -15.32 -19.50
N THR A 428 48.72 -14.89 -20.39
CA THR A 428 50.08 -14.33 -20.30
C THR A 428 50.46 -13.90 -21.72
N ASP A 429 51.14 -12.78 -21.91
CA ASP A 429 52.37 -12.66 -22.73
C ASP A 429 52.72 -11.19 -22.97
N THR A 430 53.89 -10.81 -22.46
CA THR A 430 54.59 -9.55 -22.73
C THR A 430 55.33 -9.69 -24.08
N PRO A 431 55.39 -8.64 -24.94
CA PRO A 431 56.61 -7.83 -24.92
C PRO A 431 56.45 -6.32 -25.25
N GLU A 432 57.29 -5.57 -24.55
CA GLU A 432 58.08 -4.38 -24.92
C GLU A 432 57.45 -2.99 -25.20
N LEU A 433 57.94 -2.08 -24.35
CA LEU A 433 57.82 -0.63 -24.33
C LEU A 433 58.47 0.05 -25.55
N LYS A 434 57.84 1.14 -26.00
CA LYS A 434 58.57 2.33 -26.47
C LYS A 434 57.99 3.58 -25.85
N ASP A 435 58.91 4.31 -25.22
CA ASP A 435 58.76 5.63 -24.63
C ASP A 435 58.24 6.65 -25.65
N ASP A 436 57.34 7.54 -25.22
CA ASP A 436 57.48 8.99 -25.44
C ASP A 436 56.44 9.77 -24.64
N LYS A 437 56.93 10.45 -23.59
CA LYS A 437 56.22 11.47 -22.79
C LYS A 437 56.33 12.82 -23.51
N PRO A 438 55.26 13.63 -23.50
CA PRO A 438 55.46 15.06 -23.27
C PRO A 438 54.56 15.62 -22.16
N GLU A 439 55.17 16.52 -21.39
CA GLU A 439 54.65 17.23 -20.21
C GLU A 439 53.59 18.30 -20.56
N PRO A 440 52.70 18.64 -19.61
CA PRO A 440 51.65 19.64 -19.82
C PRO A 440 52.21 21.06 -19.74
N LYS A 441 51.89 21.88 -20.75
CA LYS A 441 52.07 23.33 -20.68
C LYS A 441 50.84 23.98 -20.06
N ALA A 442 51.09 24.77 -19.02
CA ALA A 442 50.19 25.77 -18.48
C ALA A 442 49.88 26.82 -19.54
N ASP A 443 48.64 27.33 -19.57
CA ASP A 443 48.34 28.73 -19.89
C ASP A 443 46.92 29.10 -19.39
N ASP A 444 46.93 30.03 -18.44
CA ASP A 444 46.00 31.11 -18.12
C ASP A 444 44.46 30.93 -18.06
N LYS A 445 44.02 30.95 -16.80
CA LYS A 445 42.70 31.27 -16.26
C LYS A 445 42.25 32.70 -16.61
N PRO A 446 41.04 32.92 -17.17
CA PRO A 446 40.38 34.21 -17.11
C PRO A 446 39.48 34.31 -15.85
N GLU A 447 39.68 35.36 -15.07
CA GLU A 447 38.81 35.76 -13.96
C GLU A 447 37.45 36.28 -14.46
N PRO A 448 36.35 36.04 -13.72
CA PRO A 448 35.01 36.48 -14.12
C PRO A 448 34.85 38.00 -13.93
N LYS A 449 34.42 38.67 -15.00
CA LYS A 449 33.98 40.07 -14.96
C LYS A 449 32.60 40.17 -14.30
N ALA A 450 32.46 41.15 -13.42
CA ALA A 450 31.24 41.51 -12.75
C ALA A 450 30.23 42.12 -13.74
N ASP A 451 29.09 41.45 -13.93
CA ASP A 451 27.93 42.04 -14.60
C ASP A 451 26.98 42.64 -13.57
N ASN A 452 26.78 43.95 -13.70
CA ASN A 452 25.88 44.76 -12.90
C ASN A 452 24.43 44.31 -13.06
N LYS A 453 23.88 43.78 -11.97
CA LYS A 453 22.46 43.51 -11.78
C LYS A 453 21.68 44.84 -11.70
N PRO A 454 20.62 45.06 -12.50
CA PRO A 454 19.72 46.19 -12.29
C PRO A 454 18.87 45.98 -11.02
N GLU A 455 18.89 46.96 -10.13
CA GLU A 455 17.99 47.03 -8.97
C GLU A 455 16.54 47.30 -9.43
N PRO A 456 15.53 46.61 -8.87
CA PRO A 456 14.13 46.90 -9.16
C PRO A 456 13.68 48.20 -8.48
N LYS A 457 13.01 49.05 -9.26
CA LYS A 457 12.33 50.27 -8.79
C LYS A 457 11.16 49.88 -7.87
N ALA A 458 11.03 50.62 -6.78
CA ALA A 458 9.93 50.52 -5.84
C ALA A 458 8.60 50.93 -6.50
N ASP A 459 7.62 50.03 -6.47
CA ASP A 459 6.21 50.34 -6.67
C ASP A 459 5.57 50.57 -5.30
N ASP A 460 5.09 51.80 -5.08
CA ASP A 460 4.25 52.17 -3.94
C ASP A 460 2.96 51.32 -3.93
N LYS A 461 2.81 50.49 -2.90
CA LYS A 461 1.53 49.85 -2.56
C LYS A 461 1.19 50.14 -1.09
N PRO A 462 -0.07 50.52 -0.79
CA PRO A 462 -0.42 51.15 0.49
C PRO A 462 -0.41 50.15 1.65
N GLU A 463 0.03 50.64 2.82
CA GLU A 463 -0.03 49.95 4.11
C GLU A 463 -1.48 49.56 4.48
N PRO A 464 -1.73 48.33 4.96
CA PRO A 464 -3.00 48.00 5.58
C PRO A 464 -3.06 48.65 6.97
N LYS A 465 -4.13 49.41 7.21
CA LYS A 465 -4.49 49.97 8.51
C LYS A 465 -4.66 48.85 9.53
N ALA A 466 -4.08 49.03 10.72
CA ALA A 466 -4.28 48.18 11.86
C ALA A 466 -5.77 48.17 12.26
N ASP A 467 -6.39 47.00 12.21
CA ASP A 467 -7.67 46.75 12.87
C ASP A 467 -7.39 46.46 14.35
N ASP A 468 -7.92 47.33 15.22
CA ASP A 468 -7.97 47.16 16.67
C ASP A 468 -8.68 45.83 17.01
N LYS A 469 -7.90 44.84 17.47
CA LYS A 469 -8.45 43.65 18.11
C LYS A 469 -8.42 43.83 19.62
N PRO A 470 -9.55 43.67 20.33
CA PRO A 470 -9.64 43.91 21.77
C PRO A 470 -8.90 42.84 22.58
N GLU A 471 -8.18 43.31 23.61
CA GLU A 471 -7.52 42.49 24.63
C GLU A 471 -8.53 41.62 25.41
N PRO A 472 -8.21 40.36 25.72
CA PRO A 472 -9.04 39.56 26.62
C PRO A 472 -8.87 40.07 28.06
N LYS A 473 -10.00 40.45 28.67
CA LYS A 473 -10.11 40.78 30.10
C LYS A 473 -9.82 39.54 30.94
N ALA A 474 -9.03 39.73 31.98
CA ALA A 474 -8.78 38.76 33.03
C ALA A 474 -10.08 38.43 33.78
N ASP A 475 -10.41 37.14 33.86
CA ASP A 475 -11.42 36.63 34.78
C ASP A 475 -10.78 36.41 36.15
N ASP A 476 -11.30 37.13 37.16
CA ASP A 476 -10.99 36.95 38.57
C ASP A 476 -11.37 35.52 39.02
N LYS A 477 -10.36 34.70 39.31
CA LYS A 477 -10.52 33.41 39.98
C LYS A 477 -10.15 33.56 41.46
N PRO A 478 -10.99 33.12 42.41
CA PRO A 478 -10.76 33.35 43.83
C PRO A 478 -9.60 32.50 44.37
N GLU A 479 -8.79 33.13 45.22
CA GLU A 479 -7.67 32.53 45.96
C GLU A 479 -8.12 31.41 46.92
N PRO A 480 -7.38 30.30 47.03
CA PRO A 480 -7.58 29.31 48.08
C PRO A 480 -6.93 29.78 49.39
N LYS A 481 -7.72 29.81 50.46
CA LYS A 481 -7.22 30.00 51.83
C LYS A 481 -6.44 28.77 52.30
N ALA A 482 -5.31 29.03 52.94
CA ALA A 482 -4.50 28.05 53.65
C ALA A 482 -5.23 27.60 54.93
N ASP A 483 -5.22 26.30 55.20
CA ASP A 483 -5.50 25.72 56.51
C ASP A 483 -4.45 24.65 56.84
N ASP A 484 -4.10 24.60 58.12
CA ASP A 484 -2.87 24.13 58.71
C ASP A 484 -2.53 22.64 58.55
N LYS A 485 -1.23 22.40 58.39
CA LYS A 485 -0.54 21.11 58.46
C LYS A 485 -0.27 20.73 59.93
N PRO A 486 -0.67 19.53 60.41
CA PRO A 486 -0.06 18.94 61.59
C PRO A 486 1.19 18.11 61.22
N GLU A 487 2.26 18.30 61.99
CA GLU A 487 3.55 17.60 61.89
C GLU A 487 3.47 16.10 62.24
N PRO A 488 4.34 15.25 61.65
CA PRO A 488 4.40 13.83 61.97
C PRO A 488 5.19 13.59 63.27
N LYS A 489 4.59 12.84 64.20
CA LYS A 489 5.31 12.23 65.32
C LYS A 489 5.94 10.91 64.88
N ALA A 490 7.24 10.79 65.09
CA ALA A 490 7.96 9.53 65.08
C ALA A 490 7.54 8.70 66.30
N ASP A 491 7.43 7.38 66.15
CA ASP A 491 7.75 6.43 67.22
C ASP A 491 8.08 5.04 66.65
N ASP A 492 8.88 4.33 67.44
CA ASP A 492 9.84 3.28 67.13
C ASP A 492 9.36 1.91 66.61
N LYS A 493 10.33 1.27 65.93
CA LYS A 493 10.45 -0.13 65.54
C LYS A 493 10.34 -1.10 66.74
N PRO A 494 9.83 -2.33 66.52
CA PRO A 494 10.48 -3.49 67.11
C PRO A 494 10.87 -4.56 66.08
N GLU A 495 12.05 -5.13 66.30
CA GLU A 495 12.68 -6.22 65.55
C GLU A 495 12.07 -7.61 65.87
N PRO A 496 12.37 -8.63 65.04
CA PRO A 496 11.58 -9.87 64.96
C PRO A 496 11.94 -10.88 66.06
N LYS A 497 11.01 -11.82 66.29
CA LYS A 497 11.26 -13.11 66.93
C LYS A 497 10.91 -14.23 65.98
#